data_AF-A0A519DH84-F1
#
_entry.id   AF-A0A519DH84-F1
#
_cell.length_a   1.000
_cell.length_b   1.000
_cell.length_c   1.000
_cell.angle_alpha   90.00
_cell.angle_beta   90.00
_cell.angle_gamma   90.00
#
_symmetry.space_group_name_H-M   'P 1'
#
loop_
_entity.id
_entity.type
_entity.pdbx_description
1 polymer ?
#
loop_
_entity_poly.entity_id
_entity_poly.type
_entity_poly.pdbx_seq_one_letter_code
_entity_poly.pdbx_strand_id
1 'polypeptide(L)'
;MVNMIDECDKENVDFTSEVEVDEEDWESIIQMQVNELSCILEKKGIQRPGQFPNGQRTSSHLVYPIVAYDVERCPYPTVLGLVLTGLAGQTLFFGMGVKGLSVGLVDYMNELLEFEGMPIGVRWNPADVFIEARVAIILLPDDILFARENGWIEMMGQVREGKRSTHRLVVTKMGRMALMDEKQDRAYKELKGEDLDEKQG
;
A
#
# COMPACT_ATOMS: atom_id res chain seq x y z
N MET A 1 28.61 44.05 39.71
CA MET A 1 29.56 42.92 39.59
C MET A 1 29.05 41.84 40.52
N VAL A 2 28.64 40.65 40.09
CA VAL A 2 28.76 39.95 38.80
C VAL A 2 27.51 39.07 38.65
N ASN A 3 27.11 38.86 37.41
CA ASN A 3 25.94 38.12 36.96
C ASN A 3 25.87 36.70 37.54
N MET A 4 24.63 36.26 37.84
CA MET A 4 24.28 34.84 37.88
C MET A 4 24.43 34.28 36.46
N ILE A 5 25.31 33.30 36.30
CA ILE A 5 25.35 32.44 35.13
C ILE A 5 24.93 31.06 35.63
N ASP A 6 23.70 30.70 35.26
CA ASP A 6 23.11 29.38 35.33
C ASP A 6 23.54 28.65 34.05
N GLU A 7 24.63 27.89 34.12
CA GLU A 7 25.05 26.97 33.07
C GLU A 7 24.58 25.57 33.46
N CYS A 8 23.28 25.33 33.27
CA CYS A 8 22.78 23.99 33.06
C CYS A 8 23.09 23.61 31.60
N ASP A 9 24.21 22.90 31.42
CA ASP A 9 24.59 22.23 30.19
C ASP A 9 23.44 21.34 29.70
N LYS A 10 22.66 21.86 28.75
CA LYS A 10 21.75 21.06 27.95
C LYS A 10 22.60 20.32 26.92
N GLU A 11 22.95 19.09 27.24
CA GLU A 11 23.29 18.12 26.22
C GLU A 11 22.07 17.98 25.29
N ASN A 12 22.13 18.67 24.15
CA ASN A 12 21.31 18.39 22.99
C ASN A 12 21.73 17.00 22.51
N VAL A 13 21.09 15.97 23.05
CA VAL A 13 21.14 14.64 22.44
C VAL A 13 20.23 14.71 21.23
N ASP A 14 20.86 14.98 20.10
CA ASP A 14 20.29 14.85 18.77
C ASP A 14 19.93 13.38 18.54
N PHE A 15 18.73 12.98 18.96
CA PHE A 15 18.14 11.70 18.62
C PHE A 15 17.52 11.78 17.22
N THR A 16 18.32 12.13 16.21
CA THR A 16 18.08 11.58 14.86
C THR A 16 18.60 10.15 14.87
N SER A 17 17.90 9.26 15.59
CA SER A 17 18.02 7.84 15.28
C SER A 17 17.30 7.68 13.94
N GLU A 18 18.07 7.71 12.86
CA GLU A 18 17.64 7.15 11.59
C GLU A 18 17.21 5.71 11.89
N VAL A 19 15.90 5.48 11.96
CA VAL A 19 15.37 4.13 12.00
C VAL A 19 15.67 3.58 10.61
N GLU A 20 16.76 2.82 10.49
CA GLU A 20 17.03 2.03 9.30
C GLU A 20 15.88 1.02 9.17
N VAL A 21 14.91 1.37 8.33
CA VAL A 21 13.83 0.46 7.95
C VAL A 21 14.39 -0.46 6.89
N ASP A 22 14.51 -1.75 7.22
CA ASP A 22 14.94 -2.78 6.28
C ASP A 22 13.87 -2.95 5.19
N GLU A 23 14.23 -2.59 3.95
CA GLU A 23 13.35 -2.65 2.78
C GLU A 23 13.40 -4.01 2.06
N GLU A 24 14.38 -4.87 2.37
CA GLU A 24 14.61 -6.14 1.66
C GLU A 24 13.41 -7.09 1.81
N ASP A 25 12.71 -7.02 2.94
CA ASP A 25 11.58 -7.89 3.26
C ASP A 25 10.21 -7.34 2.84
N TRP A 26 10.12 -6.12 2.29
CA TRP A 26 8.82 -5.46 2.07
C TRP A 26 7.90 -6.24 1.12
N GLU A 27 8.44 -6.79 0.04
CA GLU A 27 7.65 -7.61 -0.89
C GLU A 27 7.07 -8.84 -0.20
N SER A 28 7.85 -9.51 0.65
CA SER A 28 7.42 -10.70 1.38
C SER A 28 6.33 -10.35 2.41
N ILE A 29 6.48 -9.22 3.11
CA ILE A 29 5.52 -8.69 4.07
C ILE A 29 4.20 -8.33 3.38
N ILE A 30 4.25 -7.64 2.24
CA ILE A 30 3.08 -7.30 1.44
C ILE A 30 2.38 -8.58 0.96
N GLN A 31 3.14 -9.54 0.42
CA GLN A 31 2.60 -10.78 -0.10
C GLN A 31 1.92 -11.63 0.98
N MET A 32 2.47 -11.66 2.19
CA MET A 32 1.86 -12.32 3.35
C MET A 32 0.52 -11.68 3.69
N GLN A 33 0.45 -10.34 3.81
CA GLN A 33 -0.79 -9.63 4.11
C GLN A 33 -1.86 -9.78 3.00
N VAL A 34 -1.44 -9.81 1.73
CA VAL A 34 -2.31 -10.11 0.59
C VAL A 34 -2.94 -11.49 0.73
N ASN A 35 -2.17 -12.49 1.15
CA ASN A 35 -2.66 -13.85 1.36
C ASN A 35 -3.67 -13.90 2.51
N GLU A 36 -3.40 -13.20 3.63
CA GLU A 36 -4.33 -13.11 4.76
C GLU A 36 -5.67 -12.46 4.37
N LEU A 37 -5.62 -11.32 3.68
CA LEU A 37 -6.82 -10.63 3.19
C LEU A 37 -7.59 -11.47 2.15
N SER A 38 -6.88 -12.21 1.30
CA SER A 38 -7.49 -13.15 0.35
C SER A 38 -8.26 -14.26 1.08
N CYS A 39 -7.72 -14.82 2.17
CA CYS A 39 -8.43 -15.80 3.00
C CYS A 39 -9.70 -15.21 3.63
N ILE A 40 -9.69 -13.94 4.03
CA ILE A 40 -10.87 -13.26 4.58
C ILE A 40 -11.94 -13.05 3.50
N LEU A 41 -11.54 -12.71 2.28
CA LEU A 41 -12.44 -12.59 1.12
C LEU A 41 -13.17 -13.90 0.83
N GLU A 42 -12.43 -15.01 0.79
CA GLU A 42 -12.99 -16.34 0.54
C GLU A 42 -14.02 -16.71 1.61
N LYS A 43 -13.74 -16.45 2.90
CA LYS A 43 -14.70 -16.65 4.01
C LYS A 43 -15.98 -15.82 3.87
N LYS A 44 -15.92 -14.70 3.14
CA LYS A 44 -17.08 -13.84 2.83
C LYS A 44 -17.80 -14.24 1.55
N GLY A 45 -17.41 -15.36 0.92
CA GLY A 45 -17.99 -15.85 -0.33
C GLY A 45 -17.58 -15.05 -1.56
N ILE A 46 -16.55 -14.20 -1.45
CA ILE A 46 -16.02 -13.45 -2.58
C ILE A 46 -14.89 -14.28 -3.18
N GLN A 47 -15.13 -14.84 -4.38
CA GLN A 47 -14.10 -15.59 -5.09
C GLN A 47 -13.04 -14.64 -5.64
N ARG A 48 -11.77 -15.01 -5.48
CA ARG A 48 -10.68 -14.31 -6.12
C ARG A 48 -10.82 -14.44 -7.64
N PRO A 49 -10.68 -13.33 -8.40
CA PRO A 49 -10.72 -13.41 -9.86
C PRO A 49 -9.67 -14.40 -10.37
N GLY A 50 -10.05 -15.15 -11.41
CA GLY A 50 -9.16 -16.12 -12.04
C GLY A 50 -9.15 -17.51 -11.47
N GLN A 51 -10.02 -17.84 -10.52
CA GLN A 51 -10.19 -19.21 -10.07
C GLN A 51 -11.25 -19.92 -10.94
N PHE A 52 -10.88 -21.00 -11.61
CA PHE A 52 -11.82 -21.85 -12.32
C PHE A 52 -12.68 -22.66 -11.31
N PRO A 53 -13.88 -23.13 -11.71
CA PRO A 53 -14.75 -23.97 -10.85
C PRO A 53 -14.10 -25.26 -10.34
N ASN A 54 -13.04 -25.72 -11.02
CA ASN A 54 -12.25 -26.90 -10.63
C ASN A 54 -11.11 -26.56 -9.64
N GLY A 55 -11.04 -25.33 -9.15
CA GLY A 55 -10.00 -24.86 -8.22
C GLY A 55 -8.67 -24.49 -8.88
N GLN A 56 -8.51 -24.69 -10.19
CA GLN A 56 -7.31 -24.24 -10.90
C GLN A 56 -7.28 -22.71 -10.95
N ARG A 57 -6.12 -22.14 -10.63
CA ARG A 57 -5.88 -20.70 -10.73
C ARG A 57 -5.37 -20.38 -12.14
N THR A 58 -6.07 -19.52 -12.86
CA THR A 58 -5.44 -18.73 -13.92
C THR A 58 -4.40 -17.82 -13.27
N SER A 59 -3.32 -17.51 -13.97
CA SER A 59 -2.33 -16.51 -13.55
C SER A 59 -2.91 -15.08 -13.59
N SER A 60 -4.18 -14.88 -13.26
CA SER A 60 -4.82 -13.59 -13.42
C SER A 60 -4.49 -12.73 -12.22
N HIS A 61 -3.47 -11.90 -12.40
CA HIS A 61 -3.08 -10.79 -11.53
C HIS A 61 -4.09 -9.64 -11.67
N LEU A 62 -5.32 -9.99 -11.32
CA LEU A 62 -6.48 -9.11 -11.23
C LEU A 62 -6.66 -8.57 -9.80
N VAL A 63 -5.65 -8.76 -8.95
CA VAL A 63 -5.67 -8.36 -7.54
C VAL A 63 -4.55 -7.37 -7.32
N TYR A 64 -4.89 -6.13 -7.01
CA TYR A 64 -3.94 -5.07 -6.73
C TYR A 64 -4.01 -4.69 -5.24
N PRO A 65 -2.93 -4.82 -4.46
CA PRO A 65 -2.96 -4.42 -3.06
C PRO A 65 -2.98 -2.90 -2.91
N ILE A 66 -3.66 -2.42 -1.88
CA ILE A 66 -3.64 -1.03 -1.44
C ILE A 66 -2.64 -0.95 -0.31
N VAL A 67 -1.45 -0.41 -0.57
CA VAL A 67 -0.33 -0.37 0.39
C VAL A 67 -0.20 1.03 0.96
N ALA A 68 -0.15 1.14 2.29
CA ALA A 68 0.14 2.36 3.01
C ALA A 68 1.52 2.28 3.68
N TYR A 69 2.17 3.44 3.76
CA TYR A 69 3.43 3.59 4.48
C TYR A 69 3.57 5.03 4.98
N ASP A 70 4.08 5.15 6.21
CA ASP A 70 4.46 6.41 6.82
C ASP A 70 5.55 6.17 7.86
N VAL A 71 6.66 6.90 7.77
CA VAL A 71 7.82 6.65 8.65
C VAL A 71 7.51 6.77 10.14
N GLU A 72 6.53 7.59 10.54
CA GLU A 72 6.20 7.81 11.95
C GLU A 72 5.00 6.95 12.42
N ARG A 73 3.96 6.87 11.61
CA ARG A 73 2.65 6.30 11.97
C ARG A 73 2.43 4.89 11.45
N CYS A 74 3.17 4.49 10.42
CA CYS A 74 3.07 3.21 9.72
C CYS A 74 4.44 2.80 9.13
N PRO A 75 5.46 2.53 9.96
CA PRO A 75 6.87 2.39 9.54
C PRO A 75 7.16 1.10 8.77
N TYR A 76 6.13 0.29 8.48
CA TYR A 76 6.20 -0.92 7.67
C TYR A 76 5.06 -0.91 6.66
N PRO A 77 5.24 -1.52 5.48
CA PRO A 77 4.21 -1.53 4.45
C PRO A 77 2.97 -2.26 4.98
N THR A 78 1.84 -1.57 4.98
CA THR A 78 0.57 -2.11 5.48
C THR A 78 -0.42 -2.21 4.34
N VAL A 79 -0.92 -3.42 4.07
CA VAL A 79 -1.95 -3.64 3.06
C VAL A 79 -3.32 -3.33 3.65
N LEU A 80 -3.85 -2.15 3.31
CA LEU A 80 -5.16 -1.69 3.77
C LEU A 80 -6.33 -2.40 3.07
N GLY A 81 -6.06 -3.00 1.91
CA GLY A 81 -7.08 -3.65 1.10
C GLY A 81 -6.56 -4.25 -0.20
N LEU A 82 -7.47 -4.85 -0.94
CA LEU A 82 -7.27 -5.47 -2.23
C LEU A 82 -8.29 -4.92 -3.22
N VAL A 83 -7.84 -4.63 -4.44
CA VAL A 83 -8.69 -4.30 -5.56
C VAL A 83 -8.78 -5.51 -6.48
N LEU A 84 -9.96 -6.12 -6.55
CA LEU A 84 -10.25 -7.28 -7.38
C LEU A 84 -10.90 -6.83 -8.68
N THR A 85 -10.22 -7.04 -9.81
CA THR A 85 -10.71 -6.67 -11.14
C THR A 85 -11.24 -7.89 -11.89
N GLY A 86 -12.15 -7.70 -12.83
CA GLY A 86 -12.63 -8.79 -13.70
C GLY A 86 -13.69 -9.72 -13.08
N LEU A 87 -14.23 -9.41 -11.90
CA LEU A 87 -15.42 -10.08 -11.36
C LEU A 87 -16.64 -9.69 -12.22
N ALA A 88 -17.02 -10.53 -13.20
CA ALA A 88 -18.11 -10.25 -14.13
C ALA A 88 -18.04 -8.86 -14.81
N GLY A 89 -16.82 -8.39 -15.10
CA GLY A 89 -16.57 -7.06 -15.67
C GLY A 89 -16.58 -5.90 -14.67
N GLN A 90 -16.64 -6.19 -13.37
CA GLN A 90 -16.62 -5.21 -12.29
C GLN A 90 -15.26 -5.16 -11.58
N THR A 91 -15.02 -4.03 -10.93
CA THR A 91 -13.90 -3.82 -9.99
C THR A 91 -14.48 -3.75 -8.58
N LEU A 92 -13.99 -4.60 -7.68
CA LEU A 92 -14.37 -4.62 -6.27
C LEU A 92 -13.20 -4.11 -5.44
N PHE A 93 -13.46 -3.10 -4.61
CA PHE A 93 -12.54 -2.67 -3.56
C PHE A 93 -12.93 -3.38 -2.27
N PHE A 94 -12.00 -4.14 -1.71
CA PHE A 94 -12.14 -4.79 -0.43
C PHE A 94 -11.07 -4.29 0.52
N GLY A 95 -11.45 -3.71 1.64
CA GLY A 95 -10.50 -3.12 2.58
C GLY A 95 -10.81 -3.46 4.03
N MET A 96 -9.81 -3.21 4.87
CA MET A 96 -9.94 -3.22 6.31
C MET A 96 -10.86 -2.07 6.74
N GLY A 97 -11.75 -2.34 7.70
CA GLY A 97 -12.45 -1.25 8.40
C GLY A 97 -11.54 -0.61 9.44
N VAL A 98 -11.94 0.54 9.97
CA VAL A 98 -11.19 1.28 11.03
C VAL A 98 -10.76 0.38 12.18
N LYS A 99 -11.61 -0.57 12.62
CA LYS A 99 -11.31 -1.51 13.71
C LYS A 99 -10.14 -2.48 13.42
N GLY A 100 -9.76 -2.64 12.16
CA GLY A 100 -8.62 -3.48 11.76
C GLY A 100 -7.30 -2.71 11.71
N LEU A 101 -7.32 -1.38 11.74
CA LEU A 101 -6.11 -0.57 11.64
C LEU A 101 -5.30 -0.62 12.94
N SER A 102 -3.99 -0.42 12.82
CA SER A 102 -3.12 -0.15 13.96
C SER A 102 -3.50 1.18 14.62
N VAL A 103 -3.11 1.36 15.88
CA VAL A 103 -3.36 2.62 16.61
C VAL A 103 -2.78 3.81 15.85
N GLY A 104 -1.55 3.70 15.34
CA GLY A 104 -0.90 4.76 14.57
C GLY A 104 -1.67 5.16 13.31
N LEU A 105 -2.23 4.19 12.57
CA LEU A 105 -3.07 4.47 11.41
C LEU A 105 -4.45 5.05 11.80
N VAL A 106 -5.04 4.64 12.93
CA VAL A 106 -6.29 5.24 13.41
C VAL A 106 -6.07 6.71 13.74
N ASP A 107 -5.01 7.03 14.48
CA ASP A 107 -4.68 8.40 14.86
C ASP A 107 -4.39 9.24 13.61
N TYR A 108 -3.58 8.73 12.69
CA TYR A 108 -3.27 9.44 11.44
C TYR A 108 -4.52 9.68 10.58
N MET A 109 -5.40 8.69 10.46
CA MET A 109 -6.67 8.84 9.76
C MET A 109 -7.54 9.94 10.39
N ASN A 110 -7.60 10.01 11.73
CA ASN A 110 -8.38 11.04 12.42
C ASN A 110 -7.80 12.44 12.19
N GLU A 111 -6.47 12.58 12.23
CA GLU A 111 -5.77 13.85 11.93
C GLU A 111 -6.06 14.31 10.50
N LEU A 112 -6.04 13.40 9.51
CA LEU A 112 -6.39 13.70 8.12
C LEU A 112 -7.85 14.14 7.97
N LEU A 113 -8.78 13.44 8.63
CA LEU A 113 -10.20 13.79 8.58
C LEU A 113 -10.46 15.15 9.23
N GLU A 114 -9.84 15.44 10.37
CA GLU A 114 -9.94 16.74 11.04
C GLU A 114 -9.37 17.86 10.16
N PHE A 115 -8.21 17.65 9.54
CA PHE A 115 -7.58 18.60 8.62
C PHE A 115 -8.49 18.95 7.43
N GLU A 116 -9.16 17.96 6.85
CA GLU A 116 -10.11 18.14 5.74
C GLU A 116 -11.51 18.64 6.19
N GLY A 117 -11.72 18.85 7.50
CA GLY A 117 -13.01 19.25 8.06
C GLY A 117 -14.10 18.18 7.93
N MET A 118 -13.71 16.91 7.81
CA MET A 118 -14.62 15.77 7.64
C MET A 118 -15.12 15.25 8.99
N PRO A 119 -16.43 14.96 9.13
CA PRO A 119 -16.99 14.49 10.38
C PRO A 119 -16.54 13.06 10.74
N ILE A 120 -15.98 12.89 11.94
CA ILE A 120 -15.54 11.60 12.49
C ILE A 120 -16.71 10.61 12.67
N GLY A 121 -17.94 11.11 12.84
CA GLY A 121 -19.15 10.29 12.99
C GLY A 121 -19.61 9.58 11.71
N VAL A 122 -19.02 9.90 10.55
CA VAL A 122 -19.28 9.22 9.28
C VAL A 122 -18.41 7.97 9.19
N ARG A 123 -18.98 6.88 8.66
CA ARG A 123 -18.23 5.64 8.43
C ARG A 123 -17.36 5.77 7.18
N TRP A 124 -16.18 6.34 7.35
CA TRP A 124 -15.17 6.43 6.31
C TRP A 124 -14.50 5.08 6.01
N ASN A 125 -14.16 4.87 4.75
CA ASN A 125 -13.33 3.75 4.32
C ASN A 125 -11.85 4.17 4.46
N PRO A 126 -11.05 3.50 5.31
CA PRO A 126 -9.65 3.86 5.52
C PRO A 126 -8.83 3.92 4.24
N ALA A 127 -9.00 2.93 3.35
CA ALA A 127 -8.27 2.89 2.09
C ALA A 127 -8.57 4.13 1.25
N ASP A 128 -9.82 4.60 1.24
CA ASP A 128 -10.20 5.79 0.49
C ASP A 128 -9.52 7.04 1.05
N VAL A 129 -9.52 7.21 2.38
CA VAL A 129 -8.89 8.36 3.05
C VAL A 129 -7.39 8.40 2.80
N PHE A 130 -6.70 7.27 2.99
CA PHE A 130 -5.24 7.23 2.82
C PHE A 130 -4.79 7.35 1.36
N ILE A 131 -5.59 6.86 0.40
CA ILE A 131 -5.31 7.07 -1.02
C ILE A 131 -5.47 8.56 -1.38
N GLU A 132 -6.55 9.24 -0.94
CA GLU A 132 -6.72 10.67 -1.22
C GLU A 132 -5.60 11.51 -0.59
N ALA A 133 -5.18 11.16 0.62
CA ALA A 133 -4.07 11.79 1.31
C ALA A 133 -2.68 11.43 0.76
N ARG A 134 -2.59 10.58 -0.28
CA ARG A 134 -1.33 10.06 -0.86
C ARG A 134 -0.41 9.37 0.15
N VAL A 135 -0.99 8.80 1.19
CA VAL A 135 -0.32 7.92 2.15
C VAL A 135 -0.36 6.46 1.68
N ALA A 136 -1.33 6.13 0.82
CA ALA A 136 -1.49 4.82 0.23
C ALA A 136 -1.55 4.84 -1.30
N ILE A 137 -1.13 3.73 -1.91
CA ILE A 137 -1.13 3.49 -3.35
C ILE A 137 -1.82 2.15 -3.66
N ILE A 138 -2.56 2.09 -4.77
CA ILE A 138 -2.94 0.80 -5.37
C ILE A 138 -1.73 0.30 -6.17
N LEU A 139 -1.01 -0.68 -5.64
CA LEU A 139 0.25 -1.13 -6.22
C LEU A 139 0.04 -1.84 -7.56
N LEU A 140 0.64 -1.29 -8.62
CA LEU A 140 0.66 -1.89 -9.96
C LEU A 140 2.06 -2.45 -10.29
N PRO A 141 2.20 -3.30 -11.33
CA PRO A 141 3.47 -3.93 -11.69
C PRO A 141 4.65 -2.95 -11.87
N ASP A 142 4.41 -1.80 -12.50
CA ASP A 142 5.45 -0.77 -12.67
C ASP A 142 5.98 -0.21 -11.34
N ASP A 143 5.12 -0.12 -10.33
CA ASP A 143 5.53 0.39 -9.01
C ASP A 143 6.45 -0.60 -8.31
N ILE A 144 6.20 -1.91 -8.47
CA ILE A 144 7.05 -2.98 -7.93
C ILE A 144 8.44 -2.90 -8.55
N LEU A 145 8.54 -2.84 -9.89
CA LEU A 145 9.84 -2.71 -10.55
C LEU A 145 10.56 -1.44 -10.14
N PHE A 146 9.85 -0.32 -10.08
CA PHE A 146 10.43 0.93 -9.61
C PHE A 146 10.97 0.82 -8.19
N ALA A 147 10.22 0.19 -7.27
CA ALA A 147 10.65 0.00 -5.89
C ALA A 147 11.87 -0.92 -5.78
N ARG A 148 11.96 -1.98 -6.59
CA ARG A 148 13.17 -2.83 -6.66
C ARG A 148 14.40 -2.08 -7.14
N GLU A 149 14.23 -1.15 -8.08
CA GLU A 149 15.33 -0.36 -8.64
C GLU A 149 15.77 0.81 -7.73
N ASN A 150 14.82 1.43 -7.02
CA ASN A 150 15.03 2.74 -6.36
C ASN A 150 14.75 2.74 -4.85
N GLY A 151 14.21 1.65 -4.31
CA GLY A 151 13.71 1.57 -2.93
C GLY A 151 12.19 1.79 -2.83
N TRP A 152 11.56 1.03 -1.94
CA TRP A 152 10.17 1.17 -1.54
C TRP A 152 9.89 2.50 -0.82
N ILE A 153 10.79 2.96 0.04
CA ILE A 153 10.64 4.23 0.75
C ILE A 153 10.65 5.39 -0.24
N GLU A 154 11.60 5.39 -1.18
CA GLU A 154 11.67 6.38 -2.27
C GLU A 154 10.38 6.36 -3.12
N MET A 155 9.92 5.17 -3.50
CA MET A 155 8.66 5.02 -4.24
C MET A 155 7.47 5.64 -3.48
N MET A 156 7.33 5.34 -2.18
CA MET A 156 6.27 5.92 -1.34
C MET A 156 6.43 7.43 -1.13
N GLY A 157 7.67 7.91 -1.04
CA GLY A 157 8.00 9.34 -1.01
C GLY A 157 7.48 10.07 -2.25
N GLN A 158 7.73 9.51 -3.44
CA GLN A 158 7.22 10.08 -4.69
C GLN A 158 5.70 10.07 -4.80
N VAL A 159 5.03 9.06 -4.24
CA VAL A 159 3.55 9.05 -4.14
C VAL A 159 3.08 10.20 -3.27
N ARG A 160 3.69 10.37 -2.09
CA ARG A 160 3.34 11.43 -1.13
C ARG A 160 3.49 12.83 -1.71
N GLU A 161 4.58 13.05 -2.44
CA GLU A 161 4.85 14.33 -3.13
C GLU A 161 3.98 14.54 -4.38
N GLY A 162 3.22 13.53 -4.82
CA GLY A 162 2.39 13.58 -6.03
C GLY A 162 3.19 13.47 -7.33
N LYS A 163 4.46 13.06 -7.28
CA LYS A 163 5.29 12.74 -8.45
C LYS A 163 4.91 11.39 -9.06
N ARG A 164 4.36 10.48 -8.25
CA ARG A 164 3.79 9.19 -8.66
C ARG A 164 2.30 9.13 -8.32
N SER A 165 1.53 8.46 -9.18
CA SER A 165 0.08 8.29 -9.05
C SER A 165 -0.26 7.30 -7.93
N THR A 166 -1.40 7.48 -7.26
CA THR A 166 -1.96 6.46 -6.35
C THR A 166 -2.74 5.37 -7.09
N HIS A 167 -2.87 5.51 -8.42
CA HIS A 167 -3.60 4.65 -9.35
C HIS A 167 -5.11 4.52 -9.10
N ARG A 168 -5.67 5.27 -8.15
CA ARG A 168 -7.10 5.26 -7.80
C ARG A 168 -7.99 5.41 -9.03
N LEU A 169 -7.79 6.49 -9.79
CA LEU A 169 -8.67 6.83 -10.91
C LEU A 169 -8.58 5.79 -12.02
N VAL A 170 -7.37 5.43 -12.44
CA VAL A 170 -7.17 4.49 -13.54
C VAL A 170 -7.71 3.11 -13.19
N VAL A 171 -7.43 2.58 -12.00
CA VAL A 171 -7.94 1.26 -11.58
C VAL A 171 -9.46 1.29 -11.41
N THR A 172 -10.03 2.37 -10.88
CA THR A 172 -11.50 2.50 -10.74
C THR A 172 -12.20 2.53 -12.10
N LYS A 173 -11.64 3.22 -13.09
CA LYS A 173 -12.28 3.41 -14.40
C LYS A 173 -11.98 2.30 -15.39
N MET A 174 -10.78 1.74 -15.34
CA MET A 174 -10.27 0.78 -16.32
C MET A 174 -10.21 -0.64 -15.76
N GLY A 175 -10.22 -0.83 -14.45
CA GLY A 175 -10.10 -2.14 -13.81
C GLY A 175 -8.88 -2.88 -14.34
N ARG A 176 -9.08 -4.07 -14.92
CA ARG A 176 -8.01 -4.87 -15.53
C ARG A 176 -7.29 -4.16 -16.70
N MET A 177 -7.96 -3.20 -17.35
CA MET A 177 -7.35 -2.44 -18.45
C MET A 177 -6.32 -1.42 -17.94
N ALA A 178 -6.15 -1.24 -16.62
CA ALA A 178 -5.03 -0.49 -16.07
C ALA A 178 -3.67 -1.07 -16.50
N LEU A 179 -3.61 -2.36 -16.83
CA LEU A 179 -2.42 -3.01 -17.37
C LEU A 179 -2.24 -2.86 -18.89
N MET A 180 -3.17 -2.22 -19.61
CA MET A 180 -3.03 -2.01 -21.06
C MET A 180 -2.09 -0.86 -21.42
N ASP A 181 -1.69 -0.06 -20.43
CA ASP A 181 -0.61 0.89 -20.59
C ASP A 181 0.71 0.14 -20.88
N GLU A 182 1.50 0.63 -21.85
CA GLU A 182 2.71 -0.06 -22.31
C GLU A 182 3.73 -0.28 -21.19
N LYS A 183 3.81 0.67 -20.24
CA LYS A 183 4.73 0.58 -19.11
C LYS A 183 4.29 -0.54 -18.16
N GLN A 184 3.01 -0.59 -17.85
CA GLN A 184 2.41 -1.61 -16.98
C GLN A 184 2.46 -3.01 -17.60
N ASP A 185 2.17 -3.16 -18.89
CA ASP A 185 2.24 -4.44 -19.60
C ASP A 185 3.68 -4.98 -19.65
N ARG A 186 4.66 -4.10 -19.88
CA ARG A 186 6.08 -4.48 -19.87
C ARG A 186 6.50 -4.94 -18.49
N ALA A 187 6.23 -4.13 -17.47
CA ALA A 187 6.59 -4.44 -16.09
C ALA A 187 5.96 -5.77 -15.64
N TYR A 188 4.71 -6.00 -16.03
CA TYR A 188 4.01 -7.24 -15.79
C TYR A 188 4.68 -8.45 -16.44
N LYS A 189 5.12 -8.34 -17.70
CA LYS A 189 5.81 -9.44 -18.41
C LYS A 189 7.15 -9.78 -17.78
N GLU A 190 7.87 -8.79 -17.30
CA GLU A 190 9.17 -8.95 -16.64
C GLU A 190 9.05 -9.72 -15.33
N LEU A 191 8.20 -9.24 -14.42
CA LEU A 191 7.90 -9.93 -13.15
C LEU A 191 7.41 -11.36 -13.36
N LYS A 192 6.67 -11.62 -14.44
CA LYS A 192 6.20 -12.96 -14.79
C LYS A 192 7.32 -13.89 -15.28
N GLY A 193 8.34 -13.35 -15.94
CA GLY A 193 9.47 -14.13 -16.43
C GLY A 193 10.27 -14.76 -15.29
N GLU A 194 10.46 -14.00 -14.21
CA GLU A 194 11.20 -14.41 -13.01
C GLU A 194 10.55 -15.61 -12.30
N ASP A 195 9.22 -15.60 -12.14
CA ASP A 195 8.42 -16.68 -11.54
C ASP A 195 8.58 -18.05 -12.26
N LEU A 196 9.02 -18.03 -13.53
CA LEU A 196 9.22 -19.23 -14.35
C LEU A 196 10.66 -19.74 -14.31
N ASP A 197 11.62 -18.85 -14.05
CA ASP A 197 13.04 -19.16 -13.95
C ASP A 197 13.37 -19.72 -12.54
N GLU A 198 12.74 -19.19 -11.48
CA GLU A 198 12.89 -19.72 -10.11
C GLU A 198 12.31 -21.14 -9.93
N LYS A 199 11.36 -21.56 -10.78
CA LYS A 199 10.77 -22.92 -10.73
C LYS A 199 11.55 -23.95 -11.53
N GLN A 200 12.60 -23.52 -12.24
CA GLN A 200 13.45 -24.38 -13.06
C GLN A 200 14.89 -24.50 -12.53
N GLY A 201 15.26 -23.74 -11.50
CA GLY A 201 16.50 -23.89 -10.72
C GLY A 201 16.34 -24.82 -9.52
#